data_AF-A0A176W6I9-F1
#
_entry.id   AF-A0A176W6I9-F1
#
_cell.length_a   1.000
_cell.length_b   1.000
_cell.length_c   1.000
_cell.angle_alpha   90.00
_cell.angle_beta   90.00
_cell.angle_gamma   90.00
#
_symmetry.space_group_name_H-M   'P 1'
#
loop_
_entity.id
_entity.type
_entity.pdbx_description
1 polymer ?
#
loop_
_entity_poly.entity_id
_entity_poly.type
_entity_poly.pdbx_seq_one_letter_code
_entity_poly.pdbx_strand_id
1 'polypeptide(L)'
;MAPNGQAVSYEGNGESKKPSFMSINSEELRKHDKVGDLWISIEGKVYDVTDWLTKHPGGENALKSLAGQDVTDAFLAFHPGTAWSLLPQFQIGVLTDYEVSPIQADYRKLLTDLKRAGLYKNPLHVYGQYLAVMIPMFVLCVLGVVYSPGFWIHIGCGVLMGFFWIQAGFMGHDIAHSGMFKTGIDKYLKLSIGCFTGIGMQWWRNNHNAHHYSCNCVDYDPDIQYMPLFAITPKFFASLYSNFYERKMDFDAAARFLVSYQHYTFYIVMALARINLYAQTLIVAFTRKMPFSTRAWELGALAFYWSWFSLLLSCLPNNYHRLAFVLSAFATTGIQHVQFVLNHFSSPVYEGRPESKTWFESQVRGSLNISSSPWTDWFHGGLNFQIDHHVFPTLPRHNLRKVAPFVKPLCDKYDLPYESVSWWEANLRVLRTLKAAAMEARDISKPAPSLSKSLIWEAANAREQSRATVDCNVKAKESRDLEHVAKRTTVAGELTRARRPRQRDGCQSGRDSRARRHEAVALKTEVAICGRVDTRTRTTKRKVRPLQSRFRKARARQETDVSLDVAIR
;
A
#
# COMPACT_ATOMS: atom_id res chain seq x y z
N MET A 1 -41.04 36.73 33.41
CA MET A 1 -41.88 36.12 34.47
C MET A 1 -41.71 34.61 34.38
N ALA A 2 -40.97 34.03 35.32
CA ALA A 2 -40.91 32.60 35.54
C ALA A 2 -41.53 32.34 36.92
N PRO A 3 -42.47 31.40 37.09
CA PRO A 3 -42.93 31.02 38.42
C PRO A 3 -42.18 29.79 38.94
N ASN A 4 -41.70 29.94 40.17
CA ASN A 4 -41.39 28.97 41.22
C ASN A 4 -41.59 27.48 40.92
N GLY A 5 -40.51 26.70 41.05
CA GLY A 5 -40.55 25.26 41.31
C GLY A 5 -39.89 24.96 42.66
N GLN A 6 -40.68 24.42 43.59
CA GLN A 6 -40.29 24.03 44.93
C GLN A 6 -39.22 22.93 44.94
N ALA A 7 -38.30 23.02 45.89
CA ALA A 7 -37.37 21.95 46.22
C ALA A 7 -38.13 20.76 46.80
N VAL A 8 -38.07 19.62 46.11
CA VAL A 8 -38.45 18.32 46.66
C VAL A 8 -37.16 17.51 46.81
N SER A 9 -36.75 17.29 48.06
CA SER A 9 -35.67 16.40 48.43
C SER A 9 -36.11 14.96 48.22
N TYR A 10 -35.57 14.31 47.18
CA TYR A 10 -35.58 12.86 47.09
C TYR A 10 -34.22 12.34 47.56
N GLU A 11 -34.19 11.84 48.80
CA GLU A 11 -33.18 10.88 49.24
C GLU A 11 -33.39 9.57 48.45
N GLY A 12 -32.75 9.50 47.28
CA GLY A 12 -32.63 8.28 46.49
C GLY A 12 -31.28 7.65 46.75
N ASN A 13 -31.23 6.72 47.71
CA ASN A 13 -30.09 5.84 47.93
C ASN A 13 -29.96 4.90 46.73
N GLY A 14 -29.14 5.27 45.77
CA GLY A 14 -28.88 4.49 44.56
C GLY A 14 -27.46 4.80 44.11
N GLU A 15 -26.49 4.06 44.63
CA GLU A 15 -25.21 3.91 43.94
C GLU A 15 -25.52 3.49 42.51
N SER A 16 -25.38 4.44 41.57
CA SER A 16 -25.39 4.12 40.15
C SER A 16 -24.31 3.06 39.93
N LYS A 17 -24.71 1.79 39.74
CA LYS A 17 -23.81 0.74 39.27
C LYS A 17 -23.30 1.23 37.92
N LYS A 18 -22.10 1.83 37.92
CA LYS A 18 -21.37 2.11 36.69
C LYS A 18 -21.35 0.80 35.90
N PRO A 19 -21.67 0.80 34.60
CA PRO A 19 -21.58 -0.40 33.80
C PRO A 19 -20.19 -1.01 33.99
N SER A 20 -20.14 -2.26 34.44
CA SER A 20 -18.89 -2.99 34.63
C SER A 20 -18.36 -3.33 33.23
N PHE A 21 -17.39 -2.55 32.77
CA PHE A 21 -16.70 -2.79 31.51
C PHE A 21 -15.81 -4.03 31.61
N MET A 22 -15.75 -4.81 30.54
CA MET A 22 -14.87 -5.98 30.47
C MET A 22 -13.39 -5.56 30.48
N SER A 23 -12.56 -6.31 31.19
CA SER A 23 -11.10 -6.20 31.08
C SER A 23 -10.62 -7.13 29.97
N ILE A 24 -10.08 -6.56 28.91
CA ILE A 24 -9.70 -7.26 27.67
C ILE A 24 -8.19 -7.03 27.48
N ASN A 25 -7.42 -8.02 27.03
CA ASN A 25 -6.03 -7.82 26.64
C ASN A 25 -5.87 -7.79 25.11
N SER A 26 -4.71 -7.39 24.60
CA SER A 26 -4.46 -7.32 23.15
C SER A 26 -4.59 -8.68 22.45
N GLU A 27 -4.31 -9.79 23.13
CA GLU A 27 -4.44 -11.13 22.55
C GLU A 27 -5.91 -11.50 22.32
N GLU A 28 -6.78 -11.17 23.27
CA GLU A 28 -8.22 -11.35 23.13
C GLU A 28 -8.78 -10.44 22.04
N LEU A 29 -8.43 -9.14 22.06
CA LEU A 29 -8.86 -8.19 21.03
C LEU A 29 -8.56 -8.68 19.62
N ARG A 30 -7.38 -9.29 19.40
CA ARG A 30 -6.95 -9.83 18.09
C ARG A 30 -7.81 -10.97 17.56
N LYS A 31 -8.62 -11.62 18.38
CA LYS A 31 -9.53 -12.70 17.93
C LYS A 31 -10.77 -12.16 17.22
N HIS A 32 -11.16 -10.92 17.52
CA HIS A 32 -12.36 -10.25 17.04
C HIS A 32 -12.07 -9.44 15.78
N ASP A 33 -11.73 -10.17 14.71
CA ASP A 33 -11.07 -9.62 13.54
C ASP A 33 -11.78 -9.90 12.20
N LYS A 34 -13.04 -10.34 12.27
CA LYS A 34 -13.82 -10.85 11.12
C LYS A 34 -15.12 -10.10 10.91
N VAL A 35 -15.70 -10.28 9.72
CA VAL A 35 -17.08 -9.84 9.47
C VAL A 35 -18.02 -10.66 10.35
N GLY A 36 -18.85 -9.96 11.15
CA GLY A 36 -19.74 -10.59 12.13
C GLY A 36 -19.13 -10.72 13.54
N ASP A 37 -17.85 -10.38 13.71
CA ASP A 37 -17.17 -10.33 15.00
C ASP A 37 -15.95 -9.39 14.91
N LEU A 38 -16.20 -8.08 15.05
CA LEU A 38 -15.23 -7.02 14.76
C LEU A 38 -15.11 -6.03 15.92
N TRP A 39 -14.01 -6.13 16.67
CA TRP A 39 -13.69 -5.20 17.74
C TRP A 39 -12.48 -4.33 17.36
N ILE A 40 -12.45 -3.12 17.92
CA ILE A 40 -11.32 -2.19 17.81
C ILE A 40 -11.06 -1.54 19.17
N SER A 41 -9.85 -1.03 19.37
CA SER A 41 -9.56 -0.16 20.52
C SER A 41 -9.22 1.27 20.10
N ILE A 42 -9.67 2.26 20.88
CA ILE A 42 -9.33 3.67 20.74
C ILE A 42 -9.02 4.21 22.13
N GLU A 43 -7.82 4.74 22.33
CA GLU A 43 -7.29 5.22 23.62
C GLU A 43 -7.44 4.19 24.75
N GLY A 44 -7.19 2.92 24.45
CA GLY A 44 -7.26 1.83 25.42
C GLY A 44 -8.69 1.43 25.83
N LYS A 45 -9.74 2.00 25.22
CA LYS A 45 -11.12 1.52 25.35
C LYS A 45 -11.44 0.56 24.21
N VAL A 46 -12.18 -0.50 24.48
CA VAL A 46 -12.55 -1.51 23.46
C VAL A 46 -14.00 -1.32 23.04
N TYR A 47 -14.22 -1.35 21.73
CA TYR A 47 -15.50 -1.10 21.08
C TYR A 47 -15.88 -2.26 20.18
N ASP A 48 -17.11 -2.75 20.33
CA ASP A 48 -17.72 -3.65 19.36
C ASP A 48 -18.37 -2.82 18.25
N VAL A 49 -17.82 -2.92 17.04
CA VAL A 49 -18.29 -2.18 15.87
C VAL A 49 -18.85 -3.11 14.79
N THR A 50 -19.18 -4.36 15.14
CA THR A 50 -19.69 -5.39 14.24
C THR A 50 -20.90 -4.89 13.45
N ASP A 51 -21.93 -4.41 14.15
CA ASP A 51 -23.17 -3.89 13.54
C ASP A 51 -23.04 -2.49 12.92
N TRP A 52 -21.92 -1.82 13.20
CA TRP A 52 -21.59 -0.51 12.65
C TRP A 52 -20.84 -0.61 11.32
N LEU A 53 -20.25 -1.76 11.00
CA LEU A 53 -19.39 -1.97 9.84
C LEU A 53 -19.98 -1.42 8.53
N THR A 54 -21.23 -1.78 8.23
CA THR A 54 -21.94 -1.40 6.98
C THR A 54 -22.47 0.04 6.99
N LYS A 55 -22.52 0.67 8.18
CA LYS A 55 -23.02 2.03 8.39
C LYS A 55 -21.90 3.06 8.48
N HIS A 56 -20.66 2.61 8.65
CA HIS A 56 -19.51 3.48 8.81
C HIS A 56 -19.32 4.40 7.59
N PRO A 57 -19.34 5.74 7.77
CA PRO A 57 -19.24 6.68 6.65
C PRO A 57 -17.95 6.59 5.83
N GLY A 58 -16.85 6.12 6.44
CA GLY A 58 -15.57 5.87 5.78
C GLY A 58 -15.54 4.58 4.93
N GLY A 59 -16.61 3.80 4.94
CA GLY A 59 -16.70 2.50 4.28
C GLY A 59 -16.23 1.34 5.16
N GLU A 60 -16.57 0.11 4.74
CA GLU A 60 -16.28 -1.11 5.50
C GLU A 60 -14.77 -1.40 5.61
N ASN A 61 -14.01 -1.13 4.54
CA ASN A 61 -12.58 -1.44 4.47
C ASN A 61 -11.75 -0.65 5.50
N ALA A 62 -12.23 0.52 5.93
CA ALA A 62 -11.62 1.29 7.01
C ALA A 62 -11.57 0.52 8.34
N LEU A 63 -12.61 -0.29 8.61
CA LEU A 63 -12.70 -1.11 9.82
C LEU A 63 -12.10 -2.50 9.60
N LYS A 64 -12.40 -3.15 8.46
CA LYS A 64 -11.88 -4.50 8.13
C LYS A 64 -10.34 -4.56 8.15
N SER A 65 -9.68 -3.53 7.63
CA SER A 65 -8.21 -3.54 7.48
C SER A 65 -7.47 -3.42 8.82
N LEU A 66 -8.12 -2.89 9.86
CA LEU A 66 -7.52 -2.67 11.18
C LEU A 66 -8.27 -3.40 12.31
N ALA A 67 -9.13 -4.36 11.95
CA ALA A 67 -9.92 -5.15 12.88
C ALA A 67 -9.03 -5.91 13.89
N GLY A 68 -9.46 -5.95 15.15
CA GLY A 68 -8.76 -6.60 16.25
C GLY A 68 -7.51 -5.86 16.74
N GLN A 69 -7.43 -4.53 16.53
CA GLN A 69 -6.26 -3.71 16.88
C GLN A 69 -6.65 -2.42 17.63
N ASP A 70 -5.68 -1.79 18.30
CA ASP A 70 -5.80 -0.38 18.74
C ASP A 70 -5.59 0.53 17.54
N VAL A 71 -6.64 1.26 17.14
CA VAL A 71 -6.70 2.09 15.94
C VAL A 71 -6.62 3.58 16.25
N THR A 72 -6.07 3.95 17.41
CA THR A 72 -6.11 5.33 17.91
C THR A 72 -5.53 6.34 16.92
N ASP A 73 -4.36 6.04 16.32
CA ASP A 73 -3.69 6.99 15.42
C ASP A 73 -4.47 7.20 14.11
N ALA A 74 -4.94 6.11 13.50
CA ALA A 74 -5.82 6.17 12.34
C ALA A 74 -7.15 6.88 12.70
N PHE A 75 -7.75 6.60 13.86
CA PHE A 75 -8.97 7.27 14.28
C PHE A 75 -8.76 8.79 14.37
N LEU A 76 -7.68 9.23 15.02
CA LEU A 76 -7.33 10.64 15.19
C LEU A 76 -7.03 11.37 13.86
N ALA A 77 -6.43 10.67 12.90
CA ALA A 77 -6.06 11.20 11.58
C ALA A 77 -7.29 11.50 10.69
N PHE A 78 -8.33 10.66 10.78
CA PHE A 78 -9.49 10.72 9.89
C PHE A 78 -10.74 11.34 10.52
N HIS A 79 -10.93 11.21 11.83
CA HIS A 79 -12.23 11.53 12.43
C HIS A 79 -12.31 12.96 12.95
N PRO A 80 -13.45 13.65 12.72
CA PRO A 80 -13.73 14.92 13.37
C PRO A 80 -14.02 14.71 14.86
N GLY A 81 -13.95 15.81 15.63
CA GLY A 81 -14.30 15.80 17.06
C GLY A 81 -15.71 15.26 17.38
N THR A 82 -16.64 15.39 16.44
CA THR A 82 -18.02 14.85 16.58
C THR A 82 -18.10 13.33 16.55
N ALA A 83 -17.08 12.62 16.05
CA ALA A 83 -17.09 11.16 16.06
C ALA A 83 -16.98 10.59 17.49
N TRP A 84 -16.32 11.31 18.40
CA TRP A 84 -16.15 10.90 19.79
C TRP A 84 -17.47 10.72 20.53
N SER A 85 -18.51 11.49 20.20
CA SER A 85 -19.83 11.35 20.84
C SER A 85 -20.56 10.07 20.44
N LEU A 86 -20.15 9.40 19.35
CA LEU A 86 -20.74 8.13 18.92
C LEU A 86 -20.08 6.92 19.61
N LEU A 87 -18.84 7.04 20.09
CA LEU A 87 -18.09 5.91 20.65
C LEU A 87 -18.72 5.26 21.89
N PRO A 88 -19.30 5.98 22.86
CA PRO A 88 -19.79 5.37 24.11
C PRO A 88 -20.82 4.26 23.91
N GLN A 89 -21.64 4.32 22.86
CA GLN A 89 -22.67 3.30 22.59
C GLN A 89 -22.09 1.94 22.14
N PHE A 90 -20.84 1.92 21.69
CA PHE A 90 -20.14 0.72 21.21
C PHE A 90 -19.17 0.15 22.25
N GLN A 91 -18.95 0.86 23.37
CA GLN A 91 -17.90 0.48 24.31
C GLN A 91 -18.30 -0.77 25.11
N ILE A 92 -17.46 -1.79 25.07
CA ILE A 92 -17.66 -3.06 25.78
C ILE A 92 -16.63 -3.29 26.90
N GLY A 93 -15.48 -2.61 26.82
CA GLY A 93 -14.35 -2.92 27.70
C GLY A 93 -13.24 -1.89 27.69
N VAL A 94 -12.13 -2.24 28.35
CA VAL A 94 -10.87 -1.53 28.37
C VAL A 94 -9.71 -2.50 28.17
N LEU A 95 -8.66 -2.05 27.49
CA LEU A 95 -7.42 -2.79 27.31
C LEU A 95 -6.58 -2.75 28.58
N THR A 96 -6.20 -3.92 29.08
CA THR A 96 -5.36 -4.07 30.28
C THR A 96 -3.87 -3.79 30.03
N ASP A 97 -3.44 -3.94 28.78
CA ASP A 97 -2.07 -3.82 28.29
C ASP A 97 -1.94 -2.69 27.26
N TYR A 98 -2.75 -1.63 27.42
CA TYR A 98 -2.68 -0.45 26.56
C TYR A 98 -1.38 0.33 26.81
N GLU A 99 -0.59 0.49 25.76
CA GLU A 99 0.65 1.25 25.77
C GLU A 99 0.71 2.19 24.57
N VAL A 100 1.31 3.36 24.79
CA VAL A 100 1.57 4.35 23.74
C VAL A 100 3.08 4.45 23.57
N SER A 101 3.56 4.08 22.39
CA SER A 101 4.98 4.22 22.08
C SER A 101 5.38 5.71 21.98
N PRO A 102 6.67 6.04 22.17
CA PRO A 102 7.13 7.42 22.05
C PRO A 102 6.78 8.08 20.70
N ILE A 103 6.87 7.35 19.59
CA ILE A 103 6.56 7.87 18.25
C ILE A 103 5.08 8.20 18.09
N GLN A 104 4.18 7.37 18.64
CA GLN A 104 2.74 7.63 18.63
C GLN A 104 2.41 8.87 19.46
N ALA A 105 3.01 9.01 20.65
CA ALA A 105 2.82 10.19 21.49
C ALA A 105 3.24 11.48 20.77
N ASP A 106 4.41 11.48 20.12
CA ASP A 106 4.90 12.63 19.36
C ASP A 106 4.04 12.94 18.12
N TYR A 107 3.60 11.91 17.38
CA TYR A 107 2.67 12.07 16.26
C TYR A 107 1.36 12.72 16.71
N ARG A 108 0.75 12.21 17.79
CA ARG A 108 -0.50 12.74 18.37
C ARG A 108 -0.32 14.18 18.86
N LYS A 109 0.84 14.49 19.44
CA LYS A 109 1.19 15.86 19.84
C LYS A 109 1.27 16.78 18.62
N LEU A 110 1.99 16.39 17.57
CA LEU A 110 2.09 17.16 16.33
C LEU A 110 0.71 17.40 15.72
N LEU A 111 -0.11 16.34 15.60
CA LEU A 111 -1.50 16.45 15.13
C LEU A 111 -2.30 17.49 15.93
N THR A 112 -2.18 17.45 17.26
CA THR A 112 -2.86 18.39 18.17
C THR A 112 -2.38 19.82 17.95
N ASP A 113 -1.07 20.02 17.82
CA ASP A 113 -0.48 21.34 17.62
C ASP A 113 -0.89 21.92 16.25
N LEU A 114 -0.93 21.11 15.19
CA LEU A 114 -1.43 21.52 13.86
C LEU A 114 -2.92 21.90 13.89
N LYS A 115 -3.74 21.17 14.66
CA LYS A 115 -5.16 21.51 14.90
C LYS A 115 -5.29 22.82 15.66
N ARG A 116 -4.48 23.04 16.71
CA ARG A 116 -4.46 24.29 17.52
C ARG A 116 -4.05 25.50 16.68
N ALA A 117 -3.07 25.34 15.80
CA ALA A 117 -2.63 26.37 14.86
C ALA A 117 -3.69 26.72 13.78
N GLY A 118 -4.79 25.97 13.72
CA GLY A 118 -5.91 26.23 12.81
C GLY A 118 -5.66 25.80 11.37
N LEU A 119 -4.64 24.97 11.11
CA LEU A 119 -4.29 24.50 9.76
C LEU A 119 -5.32 23.53 9.14
N TYR A 120 -6.24 23.00 9.95
CA TYR A 120 -7.37 22.19 9.49
C TYR A 120 -8.59 23.04 9.07
N LYS A 121 -8.52 24.37 9.16
CA LYS A 121 -9.59 25.25 8.69
C LYS A 121 -9.58 25.32 7.16
N ASN A 122 -10.75 25.16 6.55
CA ASN A 122 -10.97 25.28 5.11
C ASN A 122 -11.70 26.60 4.79
N PRO A 123 -10.99 27.68 4.43
CA PRO A 123 -11.67 28.93 4.10
C PRO A 123 -12.27 28.85 2.69
N LEU A 124 -13.52 29.30 2.54
CA LEU A 124 -14.27 29.28 1.28
C LEU A 124 -13.54 29.97 0.11
N HIS A 125 -12.78 31.04 0.39
CA HIS A 125 -12.08 31.80 -0.65
C HIS A 125 -11.03 30.98 -1.40
N VAL A 126 -10.41 29.98 -0.76
CA VAL A 126 -9.42 29.09 -1.42
C VAL A 126 -10.08 28.27 -2.52
N TYR A 127 -11.27 27.74 -2.27
CA TYR A 127 -12.03 27.02 -3.30
C TYR A 127 -12.60 27.97 -4.36
N GLY A 128 -12.97 29.20 -3.97
CA GLY A 128 -13.29 30.26 -4.92
C GLY A 128 -12.16 30.54 -5.91
N GLN A 129 -10.90 30.53 -5.45
CA GLN A 129 -9.72 30.68 -6.31
C GLN A 129 -9.55 29.50 -7.28
N TYR A 130 -9.77 28.26 -6.82
CA TYR A 130 -9.73 27.08 -7.70
C TYR A 130 -10.81 27.16 -8.79
N LEU A 131 -12.03 27.53 -8.42
CA LEU A 131 -13.13 27.74 -9.36
C LEU A 131 -12.85 28.87 -10.36
N ALA A 132 -12.24 29.97 -9.91
CA ALA A 132 -11.86 31.09 -10.77
C ALA A 132 -10.84 30.70 -11.86
N VAL A 133 -10.07 29.63 -11.67
CA VAL A 133 -9.17 29.07 -12.69
C VAL A 133 -9.91 28.04 -13.56
N MET A 134 -10.69 27.16 -12.95
CA MET A 134 -11.37 26.07 -13.67
C MET A 134 -12.49 26.54 -14.61
N ILE A 135 -13.28 27.54 -14.20
CA ILE A 135 -14.41 28.04 -15.00
C ILE A 135 -13.93 28.60 -16.35
N PRO A 136 -12.93 29.52 -16.41
CA PRO A 136 -12.38 29.97 -17.68
C PRO A 136 -11.82 28.84 -18.55
N MET A 137 -11.13 27.85 -17.96
CA MET A 137 -10.62 26.70 -18.72
C MET A 137 -11.75 25.95 -19.42
N PHE A 138 -12.83 25.66 -18.70
CA PHE A 138 -13.99 24.97 -19.26
C PHE A 138 -14.69 25.81 -20.34
N VAL A 139 -14.95 27.08 -20.06
CA VAL A 139 -15.63 28.00 -20.99
C VAL A 139 -14.81 28.17 -22.28
N LEU A 140 -13.51 28.43 -22.19
CA LEU A 140 -12.64 28.57 -23.35
C LEU A 140 -12.55 27.28 -24.17
N CYS A 141 -12.56 26.11 -23.52
CA CYS A 141 -12.63 24.83 -24.21
C CYS A 141 -13.92 24.71 -25.02
N VAL A 142 -15.07 25.01 -24.42
CA VAL A 142 -16.37 24.93 -25.09
C VAL A 142 -16.44 25.93 -26.25
N LEU A 143 -16.02 27.18 -26.03
CA LEU A 143 -16.00 28.21 -27.07
C LEU A 143 -15.09 27.81 -28.24
N GLY A 144 -13.91 27.27 -27.96
CA GLY A 144 -12.97 26.82 -28.99
C GLY A 144 -13.50 25.66 -29.82
N VAL A 145 -14.23 24.71 -29.19
CA VAL A 145 -14.86 23.59 -29.90
C VAL A 145 -16.06 24.03 -30.76
N VAL A 146 -16.87 24.98 -30.27
CA VAL A 146 -18.12 25.39 -30.94
C VAL A 146 -17.87 26.41 -32.05
N TYR A 147 -16.97 27.37 -31.83
CA TYR A 147 -16.80 28.53 -32.71
C TYR A 147 -15.56 28.46 -33.62
N SER A 148 -14.77 27.39 -33.55
CA SER A 148 -13.61 27.21 -34.41
C SER A 148 -13.72 25.95 -35.27
N PRO A 149 -13.30 25.99 -36.54
CA PRO A 149 -13.05 24.78 -37.33
C PRO A 149 -11.61 24.27 -37.21
N GLY A 150 -10.73 24.97 -36.48
CA GLY A 150 -9.29 24.73 -36.48
C GLY A 150 -8.88 23.41 -35.81
N PHE A 151 -8.21 22.52 -36.53
CA PHE A 151 -7.73 21.24 -35.99
C PHE A 151 -6.82 21.40 -34.76
N TRP A 152 -5.84 22.30 -34.84
CA TRP A 152 -4.92 22.59 -33.74
C TRP A 152 -5.62 23.25 -32.55
N ILE A 153 -6.68 24.04 -32.80
CA ILE A 153 -7.50 24.61 -31.74
C ILE A 153 -8.22 23.48 -30.99
N HIS A 154 -8.78 22.49 -31.68
CA HIS A 154 -9.43 21.35 -31.02
C HIS A 154 -8.46 20.48 -30.23
N ILE A 155 -7.22 20.29 -30.70
CA ILE A 155 -6.17 19.65 -29.87
C ILE A 155 -5.92 20.46 -28.61
N GLY A 156 -5.76 21.79 -28.73
CA GLY A 156 -5.58 22.71 -27.60
C GLY A 156 -6.76 22.71 -26.63
N CYS A 157 -8.00 22.65 -27.12
CA CYS A 157 -9.20 22.49 -26.30
C CYS A 157 -9.19 21.17 -25.53
N GLY A 158 -8.75 20.06 -26.16
CA GLY A 158 -8.58 18.80 -25.47
C GLY A 158 -7.54 18.89 -24.35
N VAL A 159 -6.39 19.53 -24.59
CA VAL A 159 -5.38 19.80 -23.53
C VAL A 159 -5.99 20.62 -22.39
N LEU A 160 -6.76 21.67 -22.71
CA LEU A 160 -7.41 22.51 -21.73
C LEU A 160 -8.46 21.75 -20.90
N MET A 161 -9.26 20.89 -21.54
CA MET A 161 -10.18 19.98 -20.87
C MET A 161 -9.44 19.00 -19.95
N GLY A 162 -8.27 18.53 -20.40
CA GLY A 162 -7.41 17.67 -19.60
C GLY A 162 -6.94 18.35 -18.31
N PHE A 163 -6.45 19.59 -18.38
CA PHE A 163 -6.10 20.37 -17.19
C PHE A 163 -7.30 20.69 -16.31
N PHE A 164 -8.46 20.99 -16.90
CA PHE A 164 -9.70 21.16 -16.16
C PHE A 164 -10.05 19.90 -15.34
N TRP A 165 -9.94 18.70 -15.94
CA TRP A 165 -10.15 17.45 -15.22
C TRP A 165 -9.11 17.19 -14.13
N ILE A 166 -7.85 17.60 -14.34
CA ILE A 166 -6.82 17.51 -13.30
C ILE A 166 -7.22 18.33 -12.08
N GLN A 167 -7.55 19.60 -12.29
CA GLN A 167 -7.94 20.51 -11.20
C GLN A 167 -9.24 20.06 -10.52
N ALA A 168 -10.22 19.58 -11.30
CA ALA A 168 -11.44 18.97 -10.75
C ALA A 168 -11.13 17.73 -9.91
N GLY A 169 -10.19 16.90 -10.36
CA GLY A 169 -9.72 15.72 -9.64
C GLY A 169 -9.10 16.07 -8.28
N PHE A 170 -8.26 17.11 -8.22
CA PHE A 170 -7.70 17.59 -6.94
C PHE A 170 -8.77 18.09 -5.99
N MET A 171 -9.77 18.83 -6.49
CA MET A 171 -10.91 19.25 -5.67
C MET A 171 -11.72 18.04 -5.19
N GLY A 172 -11.97 17.06 -6.05
CA GLY A 172 -12.63 15.80 -5.68
C GLY A 172 -11.85 15.03 -4.60
N HIS A 173 -10.52 14.99 -4.69
CA HIS A 173 -9.64 14.42 -3.69
C HIS A 173 -9.80 15.08 -2.31
N ASP A 174 -9.75 16.42 -2.25
CA ASP A 174 -9.92 17.16 -0.98
C ASP A 174 -11.28 16.85 -0.32
N ILE A 175 -12.34 16.79 -1.14
CA ILE A 175 -13.72 16.50 -0.72
C ILE A 175 -13.90 15.02 -0.31
N ALA A 176 -13.04 14.11 -0.79
CA ALA A 176 -13.13 12.68 -0.47
C ALA A 176 -12.69 12.39 0.97
N HIS A 177 -11.64 13.07 1.45
CA HIS A 177 -11.10 12.93 2.81
C HIS A 177 -11.91 13.69 3.86
N SER A 178 -12.44 14.85 3.49
CA SER A 178 -12.92 15.81 4.45
C SER A 178 -14.40 16.12 4.29
N GLY A 179 -15.07 16.30 5.44
CA GLY A 179 -16.31 17.07 5.52
C GLY A 179 -15.99 18.56 5.38
N MET A 180 -15.51 18.98 4.20
CA MET A 180 -14.93 20.30 3.93
C MET A 180 -15.77 21.45 4.48
N PHE A 181 -17.09 21.27 4.50
CA PHE A 181 -18.03 22.26 4.99
C PHE A 181 -18.99 21.66 6.03
N LYS A 182 -19.23 22.41 7.12
CA LYS A 182 -20.18 22.04 8.19
C LYS A 182 -21.65 21.98 7.71
N THR A 183 -21.96 22.50 6.52
CA THR A 183 -23.32 22.78 6.04
C THR A 183 -23.92 21.68 5.16
N GLY A 184 -23.28 20.51 5.05
CA GLY A 184 -23.78 19.40 4.22
C GLY A 184 -23.70 19.66 2.70
N ILE A 185 -23.16 20.81 2.29
CA ILE A 185 -22.95 21.17 0.87
C ILE A 185 -21.97 20.20 0.17
N ASP A 186 -21.13 19.50 0.93
CA ASP A 186 -20.20 18.48 0.45
C ASP A 186 -20.89 17.43 -0.43
N LYS A 187 -22.15 17.08 -0.15
CA LYS A 187 -22.91 16.15 -1.00
C LYS A 187 -23.09 16.70 -2.41
N TYR A 188 -23.43 17.98 -2.55
CA TYR A 188 -23.62 18.63 -3.85
C TYR A 188 -22.30 18.88 -4.57
N LEU A 189 -21.23 19.17 -3.83
CA LEU A 189 -19.89 19.29 -4.40
C LEU A 189 -19.37 17.94 -4.90
N LYS A 190 -19.60 16.84 -4.18
CA LYS A 190 -19.30 15.48 -4.67
C LYS A 190 -20.05 15.19 -5.97
N LEU A 191 -21.33 15.55 -6.02
CA LEU A 191 -22.15 15.38 -7.21
C LEU A 191 -21.61 16.19 -8.40
N SER A 192 -21.22 17.45 -8.18
CA SER A 192 -20.70 18.31 -9.25
C SER A 192 -19.39 17.78 -9.83
N ILE A 193 -18.49 17.22 -9.01
CA ILE A 193 -17.28 16.55 -9.52
C ILE A 193 -17.65 15.42 -10.49
N GLY A 194 -18.64 14.59 -10.14
CA GLY A 194 -19.14 13.55 -11.04
C GLY A 194 -19.69 14.09 -12.36
N CYS A 195 -20.46 15.18 -12.30
CA CYS A 195 -21.05 15.83 -13.49
C CYS A 195 -19.99 16.35 -14.49
N PHE A 196 -18.83 16.79 -14.00
CA PHE A 196 -17.80 17.40 -14.85
C PHE A 196 -16.64 16.47 -15.21
N THR A 197 -16.42 15.42 -14.43
CA THR A 197 -15.33 14.47 -14.67
C THR A 197 -15.81 13.12 -15.23
N GLY A 198 -17.05 12.73 -14.95
CA GLY A 198 -17.54 11.38 -15.25
C GLY A 198 -17.01 10.29 -14.31
N ILE A 199 -16.36 10.68 -13.20
CA ILE A 199 -15.84 9.76 -12.18
C ILE A 199 -16.80 9.77 -10.98
N GLY A 200 -17.21 8.59 -10.53
CA GLY A 200 -18.09 8.42 -9.38
C GLY A 200 -17.34 8.70 -8.07
N MET A 201 -17.84 9.65 -7.29
CA MET A 201 -17.20 10.05 -6.04
C MET A 201 -17.27 8.99 -4.94
N GLN A 202 -18.28 8.11 -4.97
CA GLN A 202 -18.40 7.01 -4.04
C GLN A 202 -17.34 5.94 -4.30
N TRP A 203 -17.14 5.56 -5.58
CA TRP A 203 -16.03 4.66 -5.94
C TRP A 203 -14.69 5.28 -5.54
N TRP A 204 -14.45 6.53 -5.94
CA TRP A 204 -13.21 7.24 -5.64
C TRP A 204 -12.93 7.28 -4.14
N ARG A 205 -13.91 7.69 -3.32
CA ARG A 205 -13.76 7.74 -1.86
C ARG A 205 -13.47 6.37 -1.27
N ASN A 206 -14.18 5.33 -1.70
CA ASN A 206 -13.98 3.98 -1.16
C ASN A 206 -12.58 3.45 -1.49
N ASN A 207 -12.14 3.61 -2.73
CA ASN A 207 -10.82 3.20 -3.21
C ASN A 207 -9.71 3.98 -2.50
N HIS A 208 -9.81 5.31 -2.56
CA HIS A 208 -8.76 6.19 -2.06
C HIS A 208 -8.63 6.12 -0.53
N ASN A 209 -9.74 6.06 0.22
CA ASN A 209 -9.64 5.90 1.67
C ASN A 209 -9.04 4.55 2.06
N ALA A 210 -9.39 3.46 1.35
CA ALA A 210 -8.78 2.16 1.59
C ALA A 210 -7.26 2.18 1.41
N HIS A 211 -6.77 2.86 0.37
CA HIS A 211 -5.34 3.12 0.17
C HIS A 211 -4.71 3.81 1.38
N HIS A 212 -5.30 4.87 1.94
CA HIS A 212 -4.69 5.53 3.12
C HIS A 212 -4.67 4.68 4.38
N TYR A 213 -5.61 3.74 4.57
CA TYR A 213 -5.55 2.82 5.71
C TYR A 213 -4.49 1.73 5.54
N SER A 214 -4.12 1.43 4.29
CA SER A 214 -3.31 0.27 3.94
C SER A 214 -2.14 0.61 3.02
N CYS A 215 -1.65 1.85 3.07
CA CYS A 215 -0.69 2.40 2.11
C CYS A 215 0.46 1.42 1.82
N ASN A 216 0.63 1.07 0.54
CA ASN A 216 1.63 0.14 0.01
C ASN A 216 1.57 -1.30 0.56
N CYS A 217 0.45 -1.71 1.15
CA CYS A 217 0.17 -3.09 1.50
C CYS A 217 -0.32 -3.86 0.26
N VAL A 218 0.47 -4.82 -0.22
CA VAL A 218 0.26 -5.48 -1.52
C VAL A 218 -1.14 -6.13 -1.60
N ASP A 219 -1.65 -6.71 -0.52
CA ASP A 219 -2.93 -7.43 -0.45
C ASP A 219 -4.13 -6.58 0.00
N TYR A 220 -3.93 -5.34 0.47
CA TYR A 220 -5.02 -4.46 0.92
C TYR A 220 -5.15 -3.17 0.11
N ASP A 221 -4.07 -2.65 -0.45
CA ASP A 221 -4.03 -1.35 -1.11
C ASP A 221 -4.46 -1.42 -2.58
N PRO A 222 -5.63 -0.87 -2.97
CA PRO A 222 -6.07 -0.90 -4.35
C PRO A 222 -5.20 -0.04 -5.29
N ASP A 223 -4.46 0.96 -4.77
CA ASP A 223 -3.68 1.90 -5.57
C ASP A 223 -2.32 1.33 -6.03
N ILE A 224 -2.05 0.05 -5.75
CA ILE A 224 -0.91 -0.68 -6.31
C ILE A 224 -1.31 -2.02 -6.96
N GLN A 225 -2.62 -2.29 -7.08
CA GLN A 225 -3.19 -3.57 -7.52
C GLN A 225 -3.69 -3.55 -8.98
N TYR A 226 -2.78 -3.34 -9.93
CA TYR A 226 -3.13 -3.13 -11.35
C TYR A 226 -2.97 -4.36 -12.25
N MET A 227 -3.01 -5.56 -11.69
CA MET A 227 -3.00 -6.79 -12.50
C MET A 227 -4.20 -6.80 -13.47
N PRO A 228 -4.00 -7.13 -14.75
CA PRO A 228 -2.80 -7.73 -15.35
C PRO A 228 -1.79 -6.75 -15.99
N LEU A 229 -1.99 -5.43 -15.88
CA LEU A 229 -1.18 -4.42 -16.60
C LEU A 229 0.14 -4.08 -15.90
N PHE A 230 0.13 -3.90 -14.59
CA PHE A 230 1.33 -3.58 -13.82
C PHE A 230 1.53 -4.52 -12.64
N ALA A 231 2.79 -4.84 -12.41
CA ALA A 231 3.29 -5.44 -11.17
C ALA A 231 4.49 -4.60 -10.70
N ILE A 232 4.40 -4.04 -9.50
CA ILE A 232 5.47 -3.24 -8.89
C ILE A 232 6.40 -4.06 -7.99
N THR A 233 6.05 -5.33 -7.76
CA THR A 233 6.80 -6.27 -6.92
C THR A 233 6.64 -7.70 -7.43
N PRO A 234 7.66 -8.57 -7.30
CA PRO A 234 7.56 -9.99 -7.67
C PRO A 234 6.50 -10.77 -6.90
N LYS A 235 6.02 -10.24 -5.77
CA LYS A 235 4.95 -10.84 -4.95
C LYS A 235 3.68 -11.12 -5.75
N PHE A 236 3.35 -10.29 -6.75
CA PHE A 236 2.21 -10.53 -7.64
C PHE A 236 2.33 -11.82 -8.45
N PHE A 237 3.54 -12.37 -8.65
CA PHE A 237 3.75 -13.55 -9.49
C PHE A 237 3.35 -14.86 -8.82
N ALA A 238 3.12 -14.85 -7.50
CA ALA A 238 2.53 -15.98 -6.78
C ALA A 238 0.99 -16.04 -6.92
N SER A 239 0.38 -15.12 -7.68
CA SER A 239 -1.03 -14.76 -7.65
C SER A 239 -1.47 -14.31 -6.25
N LEU A 240 -1.97 -13.08 -6.15
CA LEU A 240 -2.31 -12.45 -4.88
C LEU A 240 -3.82 -12.44 -4.67
N TYR A 241 -4.30 -12.64 -3.44
CA TYR A 241 -5.69 -12.32 -3.08
C TYR A 241 -5.79 -10.85 -2.66
N SER A 242 -6.61 -10.05 -3.35
CA SER A 242 -6.91 -8.67 -2.95
C SER A 242 -8.05 -8.68 -1.94
N ASN A 243 -7.78 -8.19 -0.72
CA ASN A 243 -8.78 -7.98 0.32
C ASN A 243 -9.74 -6.84 -0.03
N PHE A 244 -9.29 -5.83 -0.78
CA PHE A 244 -10.14 -4.72 -1.20
C PHE A 244 -11.15 -5.15 -2.27
N TYR A 245 -10.70 -5.84 -3.31
CA TYR A 245 -11.56 -6.30 -4.41
C TYR A 245 -12.25 -7.64 -4.11
N GLU A 246 -11.89 -8.29 -3.00
CA GLU A 246 -12.38 -9.62 -2.59
C GLU A 246 -12.23 -10.66 -3.72
N ARG A 247 -11.10 -10.60 -4.42
CA ARG A 247 -10.81 -11.48 -5.58
C ARG A 247 -9.35 -11.82 -5.68
N LYS A 248 -9.09 -12.97 -6.29
CA LYS A 248 -7.74 -13.35 -6.69
C LYS A 248 -7.30 -12.56 -7.93
N MET A 249 -6.09 -12.03 -7.89
CA MET A 249 -5.38 -11.42 -8.99
C MET A 249 -4.40 -12.44 -9.54
N ASP A 250 -4.83 -13.17 -10.56
CA ASP A 250 -4.02 -14.22 -11.15
C ASP A 250 -2.87 -13.66 -11.98
N PHE A 251 -1.69 -14.25 -11.80
CA PHE A 251 -0.57 -14.08 -12.72
C PHE A 251 -0.60 -15.21 -13.75
N ASP A 252 -1.40 -15.03 -14.80
CA ASP A 252 -1.53 -15.95 -15.92
C ASP A 252 -0.64 -15.59 -17.12
N ALA A 253 -0.81 -16.27 -18.26
CA ALA A 253 -0.01 -16.03 -19.45
C ALA A 253 -0.22 -14.62 -20.03
N ALA A 254 -1.44 -14.08 -19.98
CA ALA A 254 -1.74 -12.74 -20.46
C ALA A 254 -1.12 -11.68 -19.54
N ALA A 255 -1.25 -11.87 -18.22
CA ALA A 255 -0.61 -11.04 -17.22
C ALA A 255 0.91 -11.06 -17.36
N ARG A 256 1.52 -12.24 -17.53
CA ARG A 256 2.96 -12.37 -17.79
C ARG A 256 3.38 -11.59 -19.02
N PHE A 257 2.65 -11.72 -20.12
CA PHE A 257 2.94 -10.98 -21.36
C PHE A 257 2.89 -9.47 -21.12
N LEU A 258 1.79 -8.94 -20.58
CA LEU A 258 1.61 -7.51 -20.35
C LEU A 258 2.66 -6.94 -19.38
N VAL A 259 2.86 -7.59 -18.23
CA VAL A 259 3.87 -7.21 -17.23
C VAL A 259 5.28 -7.24 -17.81
N SER A 260 5.58 -8.18 -18.72
CA SER A 260 6.89 -8.26 -19.37
C SER A 260 7.24 -7.01 -20.19
N TYR A 261 6.27 -6.20 -20.60
CA TYR A 261 6.49 -4.97 -21.38
C TYR A 261 6.05 -3.69 -20.66
N GLN A 262 5.64 -3.79 -19.40
CA GLN A 262 4.99 -2.70 -18.66
C GLN A 262 5.80 -1.39 -18.61
N HIS A 263 7.14 -1.46 -18.58
CA HIS A 263 8.00 -0.28 -18.53
C HIS A 263 8.06 0.49 -19.87
N TYR A 264 7.72 -0.16 -20.99
CA TYR A 264 7.56 0.51 -22.29
C TYR A 264 6.16 1.07 -22.48
N THR A 265 5.15 0.37 -21.96
CA THR A 265 3.73 0.76 -22.12
C THR A 265 3.27 1.73 -21.05
N PHE A 266 4.06 1.97 -19.99
CA PHE A 266 3.70 2.76 -18.81
C PHE A 266 2.97 4.07 -19.13
N TYR A 267 3.60 4.97 -19.91
CA TYR A 267 3.00 6.28 -20.20
C TYR A 267 1.77 6.19 -21.10
N ILE A 268 1.70 5.21 -22.01
CA ILE A 268 0.52 4.97 -22.85
C ILE A 268 -0.65 4.52 -21.97
N VAL A 269 -0.39 3.58 -21.05
CA VAL A 269 -1.41 3.12 -20.11
C VAL A 269 -1.83 4.24 -19.16
N MET A 270 -0.91 5.07 -18.67
CA MET A 270 -1.26 6.24 -17.83
C MET A 270 -2.10 7.28 -18.58
N ALA A 271 -1.83 7.53 -19.86
CA ALA A 271 -2.66 8.38 -20.72
C ALA A 271 -4.09 7.82 -20.86
N LEU A 272 -4.24 6.50 -20.90
CA LEU A 272 -5.54 5.83 -21.07
C LEU A 272 -6.18 5.39 -19.74
N ALA A 273 -5.52 5.56 -18.59
CA ALA A 273 -5.96 5.03 -17.31
C ALA A 273 -7.33 5.59 -16.87
N ARG A 274 -7.74 6.74 -17.42
CA ARG A 274 -9.08 7.29 -17.22
C ARG A 274 -10.20 6.33 -17.63
N ILE A 275 -9.97 5.49 -18.64
CA ILE A 275 -10.92 4.45 -19.07
C ILE A 275 -11.19 3.47 -17.92
N ASN A 276 -10.14 3.07 -17.18
CA ASN A 276 -10.31 2.23 -16.00
C ASN A 276 -11.11 2.95 -14.91
N LEU A 277 -10.88 4.24 -14.68
CA LEU A 277 -11.67 5.03 -13.71
C LEU A 277 -13.16 5.07 -14.07
N TYR A 278 -13.50 5.21 -15.35
CA TYR A 278 -14.88 5.11 -15.82
C TYR A 278 -15.46 3.71 -15.62
N ALA A 279 -14.72 2.66 -15.96
CA ALA A 279 -15.16 1.28 -15.78
C ALA A 279 -15.45 0.98 -14.30
N GLN A 280 -14.54 1.35 -13.39
CA GLN A 280 -14.71 1.15 -11.96
C GLN A 280 -15.90 1.94 -11.38
N THR A 281 -16.07 3.18 -11.84
CA THR A 281 -17.23 4.01 -11.52
C THR A 281 -18.54 3.31 -11.89
N LEU A 282 -18.64 2.77 -13.11
CA LEU A 282 -19.83 2.06 -13.57
C LEU A 282 -20.06 0.76 -12.78
N ILE A 283 -19.01 -0.04 -12.54
CA ILE A 283 -19.10 -1.27 -11.74
C ILE A 283 -19.70 -0.98 -10.36
N VAL A 284 -19.19 0.03 -9.65
CA VAL A 284 -19.72 0.41 -8.33
C VAL A 284 -21.15 0.95 -8.43
N ALA A 285 -21.45 1.79 -9.42
CA ALA A 285 -22.80 2.32 -9.65
C ALA A 285 -23.84 1.22 -9.94
N PHE A 286 -23.44 0.07 -10.49
CA PHE A 286 -24.35 -1.04 -10.80
C PHE A 286 -24.40 -2.17 -9.76
N THR A 287 -23.40 -2.33 -8.90
CA THR A 287 -23.30 -3.46 -7.94
C THR A 287 -24.18 -3.34 -6.69
N ARG A 288 -25.05 -2.32 -6.58
CA ARG A 288 -25.97 -2.08 -5.43
C ARG A 288 -25.30 -2.04 -4.04
N LYS A 289 -23.97 -1.95 -3.95
CA LYS A 289 -23.18 -1.82 -2.70
C LYS A 289 -23.28 -0.42 -2.07
N MET A 290 -24.33 0.34 -2.36
CA MET A 290 -24.55 1.69 -1.83
C MET A 290 -26.06 1.99 -1.68
N PRO A 291 -26.44 2.95 -0.81
CA PRO A 291 -27.83 3.34 -0.65
C PRO A 291 -28.47 3.78 -1.97
N PHE A 292 -29.75 3.47 -2.16
CA PHE A 292 -30.49 3.78 -3.40
C PHE A 292 -30.41 5.26 -3.78
N SER A 293 -30.57 6.18 -2.80
CA SER A 293 -30.48 7.62 -3.06
C SER A 293 -29.11 8.03 -3.59
N THR A 294 -28.02 7.59 -2.95
CA THR A 294 -26.65 7.86 -3.40
C THR A 294 -26.43 7.34 -4.82
N ARG A 295 -26.88 6.12 -5.09
CA ARG A 295 -26.80 5.50 -6.43
C ARG A 295 -27.54 6.32 -7.49
N ALA A 296 -28.76 6.76 -7.21
CA ALA A 296 -29.56 7.55 -8.14
C ALA A 296 -28.88 8.88 -8.47
N TRP A 297 -28.31 9.55 -7.45
CA TRP A 297 -27.54 10.78 -7.65
C TRP A 297 -26.29 10.54 -8.49
N GLU A 298 -25.51 9.50 -8.23
CA GLU A 298 -24.32 9.18 -9.04
C GLU A 298 -24.67 8.86 -10.49
N LEU A 299 -25.69 8.02 -10.72
CA LEU A 299 -26.16 7.70 -12.08
C LEU A 299 -26.66 8.95 -12.80
N GLY A 300 -27.35 9.85 -12.10
CA GLY A 300 -27.76 11.15 -12.66
C GLY A 300 -26.58 12.02 -13.07
N ALA A 301 -25.55 12.13 -12.24
CA ALA A 301 -24.33 12.87 -12.58
C ALA A 301 -23.57 12.24 -13.76
N LEU A 302 -23.50 10.92 -13.83
CA LEU A 302 -22.87 10.22 -14.95
C LEU A 302 -23.67 10.41 -16.24
N ALA A 303 -25.00 10.31 -16.18
CA ALA A 303 -25.87 10.57 -17.32
C ALA A 303 -25.71 12.02 -17.81
N PHE A 304 -25.65 12.99 -16.90
CA PHE A 304 -25.37 14.38 -17.23
C PHE A 304 -24.00 14.53 -17.91
N TYR A 305 -22.95 13.95 -17.31
CA TYR A 305 -21.59 13.98 -17.88
C TYR A 305 -21.55 13.47 -19.31
N TRP A 306 -22.04 12.24 -19.52
CA TRP A 306 -22.02 11.62 -20.85
C TRP A 306 -22.92 12.36 -21.84
N SER A 307 -23.98 13.04 -21.39
CA SER A 307 -24.83 13.86 -22.25
C SER A 307 -24.12 15.12 -22.75
N TRP A 308 -23.59 15.95 -21.85
CA TRP A 308 -22.94 17.20 -22.28
C TRP A 308 -21.61 16.93 -23.00
N PHE A 309 -20.86 15.92 -22.57
CA PHE A 309 -19.59 15.60 -23.21
C PHE A 309 -19.80 15.05 -24.62
N SER A 310 -20.80 14.19 -24.82
CA SER A 310 -21.18 13.72 -26.17
C SER A 310 -21.71 14.85 -27.05
N LEU A 311 -22.49 15.78 -26.48
CA LEU A 311 -22.93 16.98 -27.19
C LEU A 311 -21.73 17.83 -27.64
N LEU A 312 -20.77 18.08 -26.75
CA LEU A 312 -19.55 18.81 -27.08
C LEU A 312 -18.76 18.12 -28.21
N LEU A 313 -18.61 16.80 -28.15
CA LEU A 313 -17.94 16.03 -29.22
C LEU A 313 -18.73 16.04 -30.54
N SER A 314 -20.06 16.16 -30.49
CA SER A 314 -20.88 16.25 -31.70
C SER A 314 -20.64 17.54 -32.47
N CYS A 315 -20.26 18.63 -31.78
CA CYS A 315 -19.90 19.91 -32.39
C CYS A 315 -18.59 19.88 -33.19
N LEU A 316 -17.74 18.87 -33.00
CA LEU A 316 -16.49 18.74 -33.74
C LEU A 316 -16.75 18.32 -35.20
N PRO A 317 -16.00 18.83 -36.20
CA PRO A 317 -16.33 18.67 -37.61
C PRO A 317 -16.42 17.23 -38.12
N ASN A 318 -15.53 16.35 -37.65
CA ASN A 318 -15.45 14.95 -38.08
C ASN A 318 -14.73 14.08 -37.04
N ASN A 319 -14.62 12.79 -37.33
CA ASN A 319 -14.06 11.80 -36.40
C ASN A 319 -12.57 12.02 -36.09
N TYR A 320 -11.79 12.64 -36.98
CA TYR A 320 -10.38 12.94 -36.70
C TYR A 320 -10.24 14.02 -35.62
N HIS A 321 -11.06 15.08 -35.66
CA HIS A 321 -11.06 16.09 -34.59
C HIS A 321 -11.56 15.52 -33.26
N ARG A 322 -12.59 14.65 -33.29
CA ARG A 322 -13.10 13.97 -32.09
C ARG A 322 -12.03 13.11 -31.44
N LEU A 323 -11.35 12.28 -32.23
CA LEU A 323 -10.28 11.43 -31.75
C LEU A 323 -9.10 12.26 -31.21
N ALA A 324 -8.68 13.29 -31.95
CA ALA A 324 -7.58 14.16 -31.53
C ALA A 324 -7.88 14.90 -30.21
N PHE A 325 -9.10 15.43 -30.06
CA PHE A 325 -9.55 16.09 -28.83
C PHE A 325 -9.56 15.12 -27.64
N VAL A 326 -10.14 13.93 -27.80
CA VAL A 326 -10.23 12.94 -26.72
C VAL A 326 -8.85 12.44 -26.33
N LEU A 327 -7.99 12.11 -27.31
CA LEU A 327 -6.63 11.65 -27.04
C LEU A 327 -5.77 12.73 -26.38
N SER A 328 -5.88 14.00 -26.78
CA SER A 328 -5.12 15.07 -26.14
C SER A 328 -5.62 15.36 -24.72
N ALA A 329 -6.94 15.28 -24.48
CA ALA A 329 -7.52 15.39 -23.14
C ALA A 329 -7.07 14.25 -22.23
N PHE A 330 -7.11 13.01 -22.72
CA PHE A 330 -6.70 11.82 -21.98
C PHE A 330 -5.20 11.83 -21.69
N ALA A 331 -4.37 12.14 -22.69
CA ALA A 331 -2.92 12.26 -22.50
C ALA A 331 -2.56 13.34 -21.48
N THR A 332 -3.24 14.50 -21.54
CA THR A 332 -3.01 15.59 -20.58
C THR A 332 -3.43 15.18 -19.17
N THR A 333 -4.63 14.63 -18.97
CA THR A 333 -5.05 14.12 -17.65
C THR A 333 -4.20 12.93 -17.19
N GLY A 334 -3.59 12.19 -18.11
CA GLY A 334 -2.61 11.14 -17.84
C GLY A 334 -1.43 11.60 -16.99
N ILE A 335 -1.09 12.89 -17.04
CA ILE A 335 -0.08 13.50 -16.17
C ILE A 335 -0.45 13.30 -14.69
N GLN A 336 -1.72 13.51 -14.33
CA GLN A 336 -2.19 13.29 -12.96
C GLN A 336 -2.12 11.81 -12.55
N HIS A 337 -2.42 10.87 -13.45
CA HIS A 337 -2.25 9.45 -13.15
C HIS A 337 -0.78 9.10 -12.89
N VAL A 338 0.13 9.67 -13.69
CA VAL A 338 1.58 9.57 -13.43
C VAL A 338 1.88 10.12 -12.04
N GLN A 339 1.42 11.33 -11.69
CA GLN A 339 1.66 11.92 -10.37
C GLN A 339 1.29 10.97 -9.24
N PHE A 340 0.08 10.39 -9.24
CA PHE A 340 -0.35 9.46 -8.21
C PHE A 340 0.61 8.28 -8.05
N VAL A 341 0.99 7.62 -9.16
CA VAL A 341 1.83 6.42 -9.07
C VAL A 341 3.28 6.73 -8.71
N LEU A 342 3.80 7.93 -9.03
CA LEU A 342 5.17 8.32 -8.69
C LEU A 342 5.42 8.29 -7.18
N ASN A 343 4.40 8.57 -6.38
CA ASN A 343 4.55 8.65 -4.94
C ASN A 343 4.54 7.26 -4.24
N HIS A 344 4.10 6.20 -4.94
CA HIS A 344 3.86 4.88 -4.33
C HIS A 344 4.61 3.73 -5.01
N PHE A 345 4.69 3.73 -6.35
CA PHE A 345 5.19 2.55 -7.10
C PHE A 345 6.65 2.22 -6.84
N SER A 346 7.46 3.22 -6.53
CA SER A 346 8.87 3.03 -6.17
C SER A 346 9.12 2.97 -4.66
N SER A 347 8.07 3.14 -3.86
CA SER A 347 8.16 3.10 -2.39
C SER A 347 8.13 1.64 -1.90
N PRO A 348 8.75 1.33 -0.76
CA PRO A 348 8.66 0.02 -0.13
C PRO A 348 7.23 -0.52 -0.03
N VAL A 349 7.07 -1.83 -0.23
CA VAL A 349 5.79 -2.54 -0.11
C VAL A 349 5.87 -3.66 0.92
N TYR A 350 4.76 -3.97 1.59
CA TYR A 350 4.66 -5.07 2.56
C TYR A 350 3.44 -5.95 2.29
N GLU A 351 3.34 -7.08 2.98
CA GLU A 351 2.20 -8.02 2.86
C GLU A 351 1.63 -8.29 4.24
N GLY A 352 0.35 -8.67 4.26
CA GLY A 352 -0.38 -8.98 5.47
C GLY A 352 -1.14 -7.77 5.98
N ARG A 353 -2.04 -8.02 6.94
CA ARG A 353 -2.94 -6.99 7.44
C ARG A 353 -2.16 -5.76 7.94
N PRO A 354 -2.56 -4.53 7.56
CA PRO A 354 -1.93 -3.32 8.07
C PRO A 354 -1.87 -3.29 9.60
N GLU A 355 -0.67 -2.99 10.12
CA GLU A 355 -0.43 -2.91 11.55
C GLU A 355 -0.66 -1.48 12.06
N SER A 356 -1.61 -1.33 12.98
CA SER A 356 -1.99 -0.03 13.51
C SER A 356 -0.92 0.56 14.45
N LYS A 357 -0.16 -0.28 15.16
CA LYS A 357 0.92 0.18 16.07
C LYS A 357 2.02 0.93 15.33
N THR A 358 2.27 0.60 14.07
CA THR A 358 3.27 1.24 13.20
C THR A 358 2.62 2.11 12.13
N TRP A 359 1.34 2.52 12.30
CA TRP A 359 0.57 3.19 11.25
C TRP A 359 1.29 4.40 10.67
N PHE A 360 1.81 5.31 11.51
CA PHE A 360 2.58 6.47 11.07
C PHE A 360 3.83 6.07 10.26
N GLU A 361 4.57 5.06 10.70
CA GLU A 361 5.76 4.56 10.02
C GLU A 361 5.42 3.98 8.65
N SER A 362 4.35 3.19 8.58
CA SER A 362 3.85 2.60 7.33
C SER A 362 3.43 3.67 6.33
N GLN A 363 2.75 4.73 6.77
CA GLN A 363 2.39 5.88 5.93
C GLN A 363 3.63 6.58 5.35
N VAL A 364 4.65 6.81 6.18
CA VAL A 364 5.91 7.47 5.75
C VAL A 364 6.68 6.57 4.79
N ARG A 365 6.84 5.28 5.10
CA ARG A 365 7.60 4.34 4.27
C ARG A 365 6.91 4.01 2.95
N GLY A 366 5.59 3.98 2.92
CA GLY A 366 4.79 3.69 1.72
C GLY A 366 4.66 4.88 0.76
N SER A 367 5.17 6.06 1.12
CA SER A 367 4.95 7.30 0.38
C SER A 367 6.26 8.00 0.05
N LEU A 368 6.25 8.78 -1.04
CA LEU A 368 7.39 9.57 -1.51
C LEU A 368 6.92 11.00 -1.81
N ASN A 369 7.66 12.02 -1.39
CA ASN A 369 7.40 13.40 -1.79
C ASN A 369 8.11 13.77 -3.10
N ILE A 370 7.51 14.72 -3.85
CA ILE A 370 8.15 15.36 -5.00
C ILE A 370 8.68 16.73 -4.58
N SER A 371 10.00 16.89 -4.65
CA SER A 371 10.65 18.18 -4.42
C SER A 371 10.23 19.17 -5.50
N SER A 372 9.64 20.28 -5.07
CA SER A 372 9.03 21.25 -5.97
C SER A 372 9.08 22.67 -5.39
N SER A 373 9.17 23.67 -6.29
CA SER A 373 9.09 25.07 -5.92
C SER A 373 7.64 25.48 -5.63
N PRO A 374 7.37 26.47 -4.76
CA PRO A 374 5.99 26.84 -4.38
C PRO A 374 5.05 27.16 -5.56
N TRP A 375 5.55 27.78 -6.63
CA TRP A 375 4.73 28.11 -7.81
C TRP A 375 4.26 26.88 -8.60
N THR A 376 4.88 25.71 -8.39
CA THR A 376 4.47 24.44 -9.01
C THR A 376 3.41 23.68 -8.21
N ASP A 377 3.01 24.17 -7.03
CA ASP A 377 1.96 23.54 -6.22
C ASP A 377 0.62 23.50 -6.94
N TRP A 378 0.34 24.51 -7.76
CA TRP A 378 -0.87 24.54 -8.58
C TRP A 378 -0.91 23.36 -9.58
N PHE A 379 0.25 23.05 -10.17
CA PHE A 379 0.40 21.91 -11.09
C PHE A 379 0.31 20.59 -10.31
N HIS A 380 0.98 20.50 -9.17
CA HIS A 380 1.03 19.26 -8.40
C HIS A 380 -0.22 18.96 -7.60
N GLY A 381 -1.05 19.96 -7.31
CA GLY A 381 -2.30 19.78 -6.59
C GLY A 381 -2.13 19.30 -5.14
N GLY A 382 -0.94 19.49 -4.55
CA GLY A 382 -0.60 18.94 -3.23
C GLY A 382 -0.04 17.50 -3.27
N LEU A 383 -0.13 16.80 -4.40
CA LEU A 383 0.44 15.44 -4.56
C LEU A 383 1.98 15.41 -4.50
N ASN A 384 2.63 16.57 -4.50
CA ASN A 384 4.05 16.69 -4.23
C ASN A 384 4.40 16.47 -2.73
N PHE A 385 3.40 16.43 -1.85
CA PHE A 385 3.53 16.24 -0.41
C PHE A 385 2.79 14.99 0.09
N GLN A 386 2.95 13.85 -0.60
CA GLN A 386 2.25 12.61 -0.22
C GLN A 386 2.60 12.08 1.16
N ILE A 387 3.85 12.15 1.63
CA ILE A 387 4.19 11.72 3.00
C ILE A 387 3.35 12.51 4.01
N ASP A 388 3.32 13.83 3.85
CA ASP A 388 2.61 14.74 4.77
C ASP A 388 1.09 14.56 4.67
N HIS A 389 0.59 14.30 3.47
CA HIS A 389 -0.80 13.99 3.20
C HIS A 389 -1.21 12.65 3.83
N HIS A 390 -0.43 11.59 3.67
CA HIS A 390 -0.75 10.27 4.22
C HIS A 390 -0.78 10.25 5.76
N VAL A 391 0.11 11.00 6.42
CA VAL A 391 0.11 11.09 7.88
C VAL A 391 -0.98 12.06 8.41
N PHE A 392 -1.47 12.99 7.58
CA PHE A 392 -2.53 13.94 7.89
C PHE A 392 -3.57 14.06 6.74
N PRO A 393 -4.33 12.99 6.43
CA PRO A 393 -5.13 12.89 5.20
C PRO A 393 -6.29 13.89 5.13
N THR A 394 -6.74 14.38 6.28
CA THR A 394 -7.80 15.39 6.38
C THR A 394 -7.27 16.83 6.38
N LEU A 395 -5.95 17.02 6.30
CA LEU A 395 -5.34 18.34 6.22
C LEU A 395 -5.62 18.96 4.83
N PRO A 396 -6.10 20.21 4.77
CA PRO A 396 -6.29 20.90 3.50
C PRO A 396 -4.98 21.03 2.71
N ARG A 397 -5.01 20.66 1.42
CA ARG A 397 -3.81 20.59 0.58
C ARG A 397 -3.00 21.90 0.50
N HIS A 398 -3.65 23.06 0.62
CA HIS A 398 -2.98 24.36 0.62
C HIS A 398 -2.08 24.60 1.84
N ASN A 399 -2.18 23.76 2.88
CA ASN A 399 -1.34 23.81 4.06
C ASN A 399 -0.24 22.75 4.07
N LEU A 400 -0.22 21.77 3.15
CA LEU A 400 0.77 20.68 3.14
C LEU A 400 2.21 21.19 3.10
N ARG A 401 2.50 22.20 2.28
CA ARG A 401 3.83 22.83 2.23
C ARG A 401 4.26 23.44 3.57
N LYS A 402 3.31 24.01 4.32
CA LYS A 402 3.59 24.58 5.65
C LYS A 402 3.82 23.48 6.68
N VAL A 403 3.21 22.31 6.50
CA VAL A 403 3.29 21.18 7.43
C VAL A 403 4.55 20.34 7.22
N ALA A 404 5.02 20.21 5.97
CA ALA A 404 6.20 19.41 5.62
C ALA A 404 7.45 19.66 6.50
N PRO A 405 7.82 20.92 6.84
CA PRO A 405 8.93 21.20 7.75
C PRO A 405 8.79 20.67 9.18
N PHE A 406 7.58 20.30 9.62
CA PHE A 406 7.32 19.73 10.95
C PHE A 406 7.28 18.20 10.95
N VAL A 407 6.91 17.58 9.82
CA VAL A 407 6.92 16.12 9.65
C VAL A 407 8.34 15.60 9.53
N LYS A 408 9.20 16.31 8.78
CA LYS A 408 10.59 15.88 8.55
C LYS A 408 11.39 15.70 9.86
N PRO A 409 11.42 16.65 10.82
CA PRO A 409 12.13 16.45 12.09
C PRO A 409 11.60 15.28 12.92
N LEU A 410 10.29 15.02 12.86
CA LEU A 410 9.70 13.85 13.52
C LEU A 410 10.21 12.55 12.89
N CYS A 411 10.29 12.50 11.56
CA CYS A 411 10.88 11.35 10.86
C CYS A 411 12.38 11.20 11.19
N ASP A 412 13.14 12.30 11.19
CA ASP A 412 14.57 12.31 11.53
C ASP A 412 14.80 11.79 12.97
N LYS A 413 13.90 12.10 13.92
CA LYS A 413 13.99 11.65 15.33
C LYS A 413 13.90 10.12 15.48
N TYR A 414 13.12 9.46 14.62
CA TYR A 414 12.84 8.03 14.68
C TYR A 414 13.46 7.22 13.54
N ASP A 415 14.44 7.80 12.82
CA ASP A 415 15.15 7.15 11.69
C ASP A 415 14.19 6.64 10.60
N LEU A 416 13.15 7.43 10.31
CA LEU A 416 12.20 7.15 9.23
C LEU A 416 12.61 7.87 7.94
N PRO A 417 12.47 7.21 6.77
CA PRO A 417 12.89 7.78 5.50
C PRO A 417 11.89 8.84 5.01
N TYR A 418 12.12 10.11 5.37
CA TYR A 418 11.40 11.24 4.76
C TYR A 418 11.96 11.52 3.36
N GLU A 419 11.51 10.74 2.37
CA GLU A 419 12.02 10.84 1.01
C GLU A 419 11.34 11.96 0.21
N SER A 420 12.14 12.89 -0.30
CA SER A 420 11.70 13.93 -1.25
C SER A 420 12.66 14.01 -2.42
N VAL A 421 12.19 13.72 -3.63
CA VAL A 421 13.03 13.64 -4.84
C VAL A 421 12.47 14.51 -5.96
N SER A 422 13.30 14.86 -6.95
CA SER A 422 12.80 15.60 -8.11
C SER A 422 11.78 14.80 -8.91
N TRP A 423 10.90 15.50 -9.63
CA TRP A 423 9.94 14.90 -10.57
C TRP A 423 10.59 13.88 -11.54
N TRP A 424 11.77 14.21 -12.06
CA TRP A 424 12.50 13.36 -13.00
C TRP A 424 13.05 12.10 -12.34
N GLU A 425 13.62 12.23 -11.14
CA GLU A 425 14.13 11.09 -10.39
C GLU A 425 12.99 10.13 -10.00
N ALA A 426 11.82 10.66 -9.58
CA ALA A 426 10.65 9.83 -9.29
C ALA A 426 10.21 9.01 -10.51
N ASN A 427 10.10 9.64 -11.69
CA ASN A 427 9.79 8.93 -12.94
C ASN A 427 10.81 7.82 -13.24
N LEU A 428 12.10 8.13 -13.09
CA LEU A 428 13.17 7.17 -13.34
C LEU A 428 13.10 5.98 -12.37
N ARG A 429 12.77 6.23 -11.09
CA ARG A 429 12.58 5.17 -10.09
C ARG A 429 11.40 4.27 -10.43
N VAL A 430 10.24 4.83 -10.79
CA VAL A 430 9.08 4.04 -11.22
C VAL A 430 9.41 3.18 -12.44
N LEU A 431 10.03 3.75 -13.48
CA LEU A 431 10.44 2.99 -14.66
C LEU A 431 11.43 1.87 -14.32
N ARG A 432 12.35 2.09 -13.37
CA ARG A 432 13.28 1.05 -12.88
C ARG A 432 12.54 -0.06 -12.14
N THR A 433 11.60 0.27 -11.24
CA THR A 433 10.77 -0.72 -10.53
C THR A 433 9.97 -1.57 -11.51
N LEU A 434 9.26 -0.91 -12.43
CA LEU A 434 8.48 -1.58 -13.48
C LEU A 434 9.36 -2.45 -14.38
N LYS A 435 10.57 -1.99 -14.72
CA LYS A 435 11.52 -2.78 -15.51
C LYS A 435 12.03 -3.99 -14.73
N ALA A 436 12.35 -3.85 -13.45
CA ALA A 436 12.82 -4.96 -12.61
C ALA A 436 11.76 -6.07 -12.54
N ALA A 437 10.53 -5.73 -12.20
CA ALA A 437 9.41 -6.68 -12.20
C ALA A 437 9.16 -7.28 -13.60
N ALA A 438 9.27 -6.49 -14.67
CA ALA A 438 9.14 -6.99 -16.04
C ALA A 438 10.21 -8.03 -16.40
N MET A 439 11.46 -7.83 -15.97
CA MET A 439 12.54 -8.78 -16.22
C MET A 439 12.33 -10.09 -15.46
N GLU A 440 11.83 -10.03 -14.23
CA GLU A 440 11.46 -11.22 -13.47
C GLU A 440 10.25 -11.96 -14.07
N ALA A 441 9.25 -11.24 -14.59
CA ALA A 441 8.12 -11.84 -15.30
C ALA A 441 8.54 -12.60 -16.57
N ARG A 442 9.65 -12.20 -17.22
CA ARG A 442 10.21 -12.89 -18.39
C ARG A 442 10.98 -14.16 -18.04
N ASP A 443 11.36 -14.34 -16.78
CA ASP A 443 12.04 -15.54 -16.32
C ASP A 443 11.05 -16.71 -16.32
N ILE A 444 11.16 -17.52 -17.38
CA ILE A 444 10.34 -18.71 -17.59
C ILE A 444 10.74 -19.88 -16.68
N SER A 445 11.91 -19.80 -16.02
CA SER A 445 12.28 -20.80 -15.01
C SER A 445 11.40 -20.75 -13.77
N LYS A 446 10.68 -19.63 -13.57
CA LYS A 446 9.65 -19.44 -12.54
C LYS A 446 8.28 -19.44 -13.20
N PRO A 447 7.69 -20.60 -13.51
CA PRO A 447 6.42 -20.67 -14.22
C PRO A 447 5.31 -20.00 -13.41
N ALA A 448 4.38 -19.36 -14.11
CA ALA A 448 3.21 -18.74 -13.50
C ALA A 448 2.39 -19.83 -12.77
N PRO A 449 1.81 -19.57 -11.58
CA PRO A 449 1.11 -20.58 -10.80
C PRO A 449 -0.06 -21.25 -11.53
N SER A 450 -0.67 -20.56 -12.49
CA SER A 450 -1.72 -21.12 -13.37
C SER A 450 -1.14 -21.92 -14.54
N LEU A 451 0.02 -21.49 -15.06
CA LEU A 451 0.73 -22.19 -16.12
C LEU A 451 1.34 -23.50 -15.60
N SER A 452 1.89 -23.50 -14.37
CA SER A 452 2.46 -24.69 -13.74
C SER A 452 1.45 -25.80 -13.49
N LYS A 453 0.15 -25.45 -13.45
CA LYS A 453 -1.00 -26.35 -13.33
C LYS A 453 -1.71 -26.63 -14.67
N SER A 454 -1.18 -26.12 -15.79
CA SER A 454 -1.76 -26.35 -17.10
C SER A 454 -1.31 -27.70 -17.66
N LEU A 455 -2.25 -28.43 -18.29
CA LEU A 455 -1.97 -29.66 -19.04
C LEU A 455 -0.86 -29.48 -20.08
N ILE A 456 -0.70 -28.27 -20.65
CA ILE A 456 0.35 -27.96 -21.63
C ILE A 456 1.73 -27.93 -20.96
N TRP A 457 1.84 -27.37 -19.76
CA TRP A 457 3.07 -27.35 -18.99
C TRP A 457 3.44 -28.73 -18.47
N GLU A 458 2.46 -29.49 -17.99
CA GLU A 458 2.64 -30.89 -17.62
C GLU A 458 3.09 -31.73 -18.83
N ALA A 459 2.46 -31.57 -19.99
CA ALA A 459 2.83 -32.25 -21.22
C ALA A 459 4.23 -31.86 -21.73
N ALA A 460 4.61 -30.58 -21.63
CA ALA A 460 5.93 -30.09 -22.03
C ALA A 460 7.04 -30.63 -21.12
N ASN A 461 6.78 -30.76 -19.81
CA ASN A 461 7.77 -31.18 -18.82
C ASN A 461 7.70 -32.67 -18.45
N ALA A 462 6.73 -33.42 -18.99
CA ALA A 462 6.67 -34.87 -18.87
C ALA A 462 7.97 -35.56 -19.34
N ARG A 463 8.70 -34.95 -20.28
CA ARG A 463 10.02 -35.43 -20.75
C ARG A 463 11.15 -35.22 -19.74
N GLU A 464 11.10 -34.16 -18.94
CA GLU A 464 12.08 -33.92 -17.87
C GLU A 464 11.78 -34.76 -16.63
N GLN A 465 10.51 -34.93 -16.27
CA GLN A 465 10.10 -35.83 -15.19
C GLN A 465 10.40 -37.30 -15.51
N SER A 466 10.18 -37.73 -16.76
CA SER A 466 10.57 -39.08 -17.19
C SER A 466 12.09 -39.28 -17.20
N ARG A 467 12.90 -38.27 -17.60
CA ARG A 467 14.37 -38.32 -17.47
C ARG A 467 14.82 -38.42 -16.01
N ALA A 468 14.25 -37.63 -15.10
CA ALA A 468 14.57 -37.71 -13.67
C ALA A 468 14.18 -39.08 -13.06
N THR A 469 13.07 -39.66 -13.51
CA THR A 469 12.61 -40.99 -13.07
C THR A 469 13.52 -42.11 -13.62
N VAL A 470 13.98 -41.98 -14.85
CA VAL A 470 14.96 -42.90 -15.46
C VAL A 470 16.31 -42.80 -14.73
N ASP A 471 16.81 -41.61 -14.43
CA ASP A 471 18.07 -41.41 -13.67
C ASP A 471 17.99 -41.98 -12.25
N CYS A 472 16.86 -41.82 -11.55
CA CYS A 472 16.62 -42.45 -10.26
C CYS A 472 16.58 -43.98 -10.36
N ASN A 473 15.95 -44.54 -11.39
CA ASN A 473 15.89 -45.99 -11.61
C ASN A 473 17.25 -46.58 -12.02
N VAL A 474 18.06 -45.85 -12.79
CA VAL A 474 19.43 -46.25 -13.13
C VAL A 474 20.31 -46.27 -11.88
N LYS A 475 20.27 -45.22 -11.05
CA LYS A 475 21.01 -45.18 -9.77
C LYS A 475 20.55 -46.25 -8.78
N ALA A 476 19.26 -46.57 -8.74
CA ALA A 476 18.72 -47.64 -7.91
C ALA A 476 19.11 -49.04 -8.44
N LYS A 477 19.30 -49.20 -9.75
CA LYS A 477 19.80 -50.43 -10.34
C LYS A 477 21.29 -50.62 -10.07
N GLU A 478 22.10 -49.57 -10.21
CA GLU A 478 23.52 -49.58 -9.86
C GLU A 478 23.76 -49.92 -8.38
N SER A 479 22.93 -49.40 -7.46
CA SER A 479 23.06 -49.75 -6.04
C SER A 479 22.72 -51.22 -5.74
N ARG A 480 21.69 -51.78 -6.41
CA ARG A 480 21.33 -53.20 -6.29
C ARG A 480 22.37 -54.13 -6.90
N ASP A 481 22.97 -53.73 -8.02
CA ASP A 481 24.03 -54.50 -8.68
C ASP A 481 25.31 -54.51 -7.81
N LEU A 482 25.66 -53.38 -7.18
CA LEU A 482 26.75 -53.30 -6.19
C LEU A 482 26.49 -54.18 -4.95
N GLU A 483 25.25 -54.22 -4.46
CA GLU A 483 24.85 -55.06 -3.33
C GLU A 483 24.89 -56.56 -3.69
N HIS A 484 24.56 -56.92 -4.93
CA HIS A 484 24.67 -58.30 -5.43
C HIS A 484 26.12 -58.76 -5.62
N VAL A 485 27.03 -57.86 -6.05
CA VAL A 485 28.47 -58.13 -6.14
C VAL A 485 29.05 -58.32 -4.74
N ALA A 486 28.69 -57.47 -3.76
CA ALA A 486 29.14 -57.57 -2.38
C ALA A 486 28.71 -58.89 -1.70
N LYS A 487 27.51 -59.41 -2.03
CA LYS A 487 27.02 -60.71 -1.55
C LYS A 487 27.73 -61.90 -2.21
N ARG A 488 28.23 -61.78 -3.45
CA ARG A 488 29.03 -62.84 -4.09
C ARG A 488 30.45 -62.93 -3.53
N THR A 489 31.06 -61.82 -3.15
CA THR A 489 32.38 -61.82 -2.50
C THR A 489 32.36 -62.36 -1.06
N THR A 490 31.23 -62.26 -0.35
CA THR A 490 31.10 -62.84 1.00
C THR A 490 31.00 -64.37 0.97
N VAL A 491 30.31 -64.95 -0.01
CA VAL A 491 30.19 -66.42 -0.16
C VAL A 491 31.51 -67.08 -0.59
N ALA A 492 32.38 -66.37 -1.32
CA ALA A 492 33.71 -66.85 -1.68
C ALA A 492 34.70 -66.83 -0.49
N GLY A 493 34.47 -65.99 0.54
CA GLY A 493 35.34 -65.85 1.71
C GLY A 493 35.14 -66.90 2.80
N GLU A 494 33.99 -67.59 2.82
CA GLU A 494 33.64 -68.56 3.88
C GLU A 494 34.09 -70.00 3.60
N LEU A 495 34.66 -70.29 2.42
CA LEU A 495 35.19 -71.62 2.08
C LEU A 495 36.67 -71.85 2.42
N THR A 496 37.37 -70.87 3.01
CA THR A 496 38.82 -70.95 3.32
C THR A 496 39.18 -70.79 4.80
N ARG A 497 38.30 -71.17 5.73
CA ARG A 497 38.64 -71.14 7.17
C ARG A 497 38.23 -72.40 7.94
N ALA A 498 38.75 -73.54 7.52
CA ALA A 498 38.78 -74.74 8.35
C ALA A 498 40.12 -75.48 8.18
N ARG A 499 41.09 -75.16 9.05
CA ARG A 499 42.16 -76.06 9.55
C ARG A 499 43.19 -75.27 10.35
N ARG A 500 43.32 -75.55 11.65
CA ARG A 500 44.61 -75.64 12.37
C ARG A 500 44.43 -76.33 13.74
N PRO A 501 45.36 -77.21 14.16
CA PRO A 501 45.26 -77.94 15.43
C PRO A 501 46.13 -77.35 16.57
N ARG A 502 45.66 -77.70 17.78
CA ARG A 502 46.22 -77.85 19.15
C ARG A 502 47.68 -77.49 19.54
N GLN A 503 47.73 -77.00 20.80
CA GLN A 503 48.76 -77.12 21.87
C GLN A 503 50.07 -76.31 21.70
N ARG A 504 50.79 -75.82 22.74
CA ARG A 504 50.71 -75.87 24.22
C ARG A 504 51.65 -74.78 24.79
N ASP A 505 51.37 -74.38 26.03
CA ASP A 505 52.24 -73.99 27.16
C ASP A 505 53.34 -72.91 27.04
N GLY A 506 53.40 -72.05 28.06
CA GLY A 506 54.66 -71.39 28.46
C GLY A 506 54.55 -70.01 29.10
N CYS A 507 54.60 -69.98 30.43
CA CYS A 507 54.80 -68.84 31.34
C CYS A 507 55.91 -67.84 30.88
N GLN A 508 55.79 -66.53 31.16
CA GLN A 508 56.34 -65.86 32.35
C GLN A 508 56.47 -64.33 32.20
N SER A 509 56.08 -63.63 33.26
CA SER A 509 56.62 -62.39 33.85
C SER A 509 56.81 -61.11 33.02
N GLY A 510 56.33 -60.00 33.62
CA GLY A 510 57.25 -58.88 33.86
C GLY A 510 56.76 -57.47 33.51
N ARG A 511 56.11 -56.84 34.50
CA ARG A 511 56.25 -55.43 34.92
C ARG A 511 55.82 -54.28 34.01
N ASP A 512 55.02 -53.43 34.66
CA ASP A 512 55.11 -51.97 34.73
C ASP A 512 55.08 -51.19 33.40
N SER A 513 54.12 -50.30 33.16
CA SER A 513 53.76 -49.24 34.09
C SER A 513 52.59 -48.41 33.54
N ARG A 514 51.75 -47.97 34.49
CA ARG A 514 50.79 -46.84 34.47
C ARG A 514 49.75 -46.81 33.35
N ALA A 515 48.46 -47.08 33.65
CA ALA A 515 47.53 -46.18 34.35
C ALA A 515 47.45 -44.82 33.63
N ARG A 516 46.30 -44.31 33.18
CA ARG A 516 44.90 -44.51 33.57
C ARG A 516 44.09 -43.77 32.46
N ARG A 517 42.99 -44.36 31.93
CA ARG A 517 41.57 -43.99 32.22
C ARG A 517 41.25 -42.52 31.85
N HIS A 518 40.23 -42.15 31.09
CA HIS A 518 38.86 -42.66 30.86
C HIS A 518 38.36 -42.01 29.52
N GLU A 519 37.69 -42.78 28.65
CA GLU A 519 36.26 -42.64 28.24
C GLU A 519 35.88 -41.30 27.54
N ALA A 520 35.50 -41.36 26.26
CA ALA A 520 34.11 -41.31 25.76
C ALA A 520 33.55 -39.87 25.77
N VAL A 521 32.92 -39.27 24.75
CA VAL A 521 32.25 -39.62 23.50
C VAL A 521 32.11 -38.28 22.75
N ALA A 522 32.17 -38.27 21.41
CA ALA A 522 31.23 -37.54 20.52
C ALA A 522 31.83 -37.07 19.17
N LEU A 523 30.95 -37.17 18.17
CA LEU A 523 30.78 -36.35 16.97
C LEU A 523 31.57 -36.67 15.69
N LYS A 524 30.83 -37.37 14.82
CA LYS A 524 30.91 -37.44 13.35
C LYS A 524 31.08 -36.06 12.71
N THR A 525 32.03 -35.92 11.78
CA THR A 525 31.97 -34.97 10.65
C THR A 525 32.85 -35.49 9.50
N GLU A 526 32.50 -35.06 8.27
CA GLU A 526 33.19 -35.21 6.98
C GLU A 526 32.85 -36.49 6.19
N VAL A 527 32.52 -36.45 4.89
CA VAL A 527 33.21 -35.72 3.80
C VAL A 527 32.24 -35.26 2.70
N ALA A 528 32.46 -34.03 2.21
CA ALA A 528 32.00 -33.53 0.92
C ALA A 528 33.23 -33.09 0.10
N ILE A 529 33.42 -33.63 -1.13
CA ILE A 529 34.36 -33.09 -2.13
C ILE A 529 33.83 -33.35 -3.55
N CYS A 530 33.69 -32.27 -4.33
CA CYS A 530 34.25 -32.02 -5.68
C CYS A 530 33.31 -31.02 -6.43
N GLY A 531 33.76 -29.98 -7.13
CA GLY A 531 35.06 -29.75 -7.75
C GLY A 531 35.33 -28.29 -8.13
N ARG A 532 36.59 -28.08 -8.55
CA ARG A 532 37.23 -26.83 -9.00
C ARG A 532 36.67 -26.34 -10.34
N VAL A 533 36.59 -25.01 -10.51
CA VAL A 533 36.94 -24.32 -11.76
C VAL A 533 37.76 -23.06 -11.43
N ASP A 534 38.76 -22.84 -12.29
CA ASP A 534 39.93 -21.99 -12.19
C ASP A 534 39.64 -20.48 -12.36
N THR A 535 40.55 -19.62 -11.86
CA THR A 535 40.44 -18.15 -11.85
C THR A 535 41.59 -17.49 -12.60
N ARG A 536 41.25 -16.58 -13.52
CA ARG A 536 42.07 -15.45 -14.03
C ARG A 536 41.06 -14.32 -14.29
N THR A 537 41.20 -13.05 -13.89
CA THR A 537 42.38 -12.19 -13.89
C THR A 537 42.06 -10.85 -13.19
N ARG A 538 43.12 -10.21 -12.67
CA ARG A 538 43.39 -8.75 -12.52
C ARG A 538 42.57 -7.89 -11.54
N THR A 539 43.26 -7.57 -10.45
CA THR A 539 43.04 -6.47 -9.52
C THR A 539 43.57 -5.13 -10.05
N THR A 540 42.78 -4.05 -9.91
CA THR A 540 43.28 -2.67 -9.90
C THR A 540 42.91 -2.04 -8.56
N LYS A 541 43.92 -1.78 -7.72
CA LYS A 541 43.82 -1.09 -6.44
C LYS A 541 43.56 0.40 -6.66
N ARG A 542 42.47 0.95 -6.11
CA ARG A 542 42.31 2.40 -5.90
C ARG A 542 42.20 2.67 -4.39
N LYS A 543 43.19 3.40 -3.86
CA LYS A 543 43.30 3.83 -2.45
C LYS A 543 42.12 4.75 -2.08
N VAL A 544 41.42 4.45 -0.98
CA VAL A 544 40.50 5.38 -0.30
C VAL A 544 41.16 5.79 1.03
N ARG A 545 41.36 7.09 1.25
CA ARG A 545 41.73 7.68 2.56
C ARG A 545 40.46 7.98 3.35
N PRO A 546 40.41 7.82 4.69
CA PRO A 546 39.23 8.18 5.47
C PRO A 546 39.24 9.67 5.84
N LEU A 547 38.14 10.37 5.55
CA LEU A 547 37.84 11.72 6.03
C LEU A 547 37.05 11.63 7.34
N GLN A 548 37.73 11.71 8.48
CA GLN A 548 37.13 11.99 9.79
C GLN A 548 37.61 13.37 10.26
N SER A 549 36.80 14.43 10.06
CA SER A 549 36.92 15.70 10.82
C SER A 549 35.87 16.78 10.48
N ARG A 550 34.62 16.45 10.07
CA ARG A 550 33.59 17.49 9.82
C ARG A 550 32.25 17.36 10.57
N PHE A 551 32.10 16.42 11.50
CA PHE A 551 30.85 16.22 12.26
C PHE A 551 30.93 16.69 13.73
N ARG A 552 31.36 17.93 13.96
CA ARG A 552 31.34 18.53 15.33
C ARG A 552 30.73 19.93 15.44
N LYS A 553 30.09 20.46 14.40
CA LYS A 553 29.45 21.80 14.43
C LYS A 553 27.92 21.83 14.24
N ALA A 554 27.24 20.69 14.17
CA ALA A 554 25.78 20.64 14.04
C ALA A 554 25.02 20.44 15.37
N ARG A 555 25.72 20.28 16.51
CA ARG A 555 25.09 19.89 17.80
C ARG A 555 24.83 21.06 18.77
N ALA A 556 24.86 22.31 18.31
CA ALA A 556 24.75 23.50 19.16
C ALA A 556 23.66 24.50 18.71
N ARG A 557 22.57 24.01 18.12
CA ARG A 557 21.35 24.80 17.88
C ARG A 557 20.12 23.96 18.18
N GLN A 558 19.87 23.78 19.47
CA GLN A 558 18.57 23.40 20.02
C GLN A 558 18.36 24.29 21.25
N GLU A 559 17.11 24.63 21.54
CA GLU A 559 16.62 25.63 22.51
C GLU A 559 16.45 27.06 21.97
N THR A 560 15.48 27.20 21.06
CA THR A 560 14.49 28.28 21.20
C THR A 560 13.12 27.64 21.05
N ASP A 561 12.35 27.59 22.14
CA ASP A 561 10.95 27.17 22.18
C ASP A 561 10.09 28.28 21.53
N VAL A 562 10.24 28.43 20.21
CA VAL A 562 9.31 29.21 19.40
C VAL A 562 8.06 28.36 19.30
N SER A 563 6.96 28.79 19.92
CA SER A 563 5.71 28.05 19.84
C SER A 563 5.38 27.78 18.36
N LEU A 564 4.88 26.57 18.07
CA LEU A 564 4.52 26.18 16.70
C LEU A 564 3.60 27.22 16.04
N ASP A 565 2.76 27.90 16.84
CA ASP A 565 1.90 29.01 16.43
C ASP A 565 2.67 30.23 15.88
N VAL A 566 3.88 30.50 16.37
CA VAL A 566 4.76 31.58 15.87
C VAL A 566 5.55 31.11 14.64
N ALA A 567 5.87 29.82 14.52
CA ALA A 567 6.54 29.26 13.35
C ALA A 567 5.59 29.05 12.14
N ILE A 568 4.29 28.91 12.40
CA ILE A 568 3.24 28.71 11.38
C ILE A 568 2.66 30.02 10.84
N ARG A 569 2.67 31.10 11.64
CA ARG A 569 2.26 32.44 11.24
C ARG A 569 3.34 33.13 10.43
#